data_AF-A0AAP0RUE5-F1
#
_entry.id   AF-A0AAP0RUE5-F1
#
_cell.length_a   1.000
_cell.length_b   1.000
_cell.length_c   1.000
_cell.angle_alpha   90.00
_cell.angle_beta   90.00
_cell.angle_gamma   90.00
#
_symmetry.space_group_name_H-M   'P 1'
#
loop_
_entity.id
_entity.type
_entity.pdbx_description
1 polymer ?
#
loop_
_entity_poly.entity_id
_entity_poly.type
_entity_poly.pdbx_seq_one_letter_code
_entity_poly.pdbx_strand_id
1 'polypeptide(L)'
;MTINHCMVDAISAKEFVNSWAETARGISLTIPPFLDRSILRSRQPPEVKHCHHEFMDIEDISNISGLYQEGQMLYESFHFDSEMLARLKKSAMEDGVISSCTNFTVLAAFVWRARSKALNMKPHQ
;
A
#
# COMPACT_ATOMS: atom_id res chain seq x y z
N MET A 1 5.11 16.39 -9.38
CA MET A 1 5.51 15.44 -10.43
C MET A 1 4.32 14.56 -10.73
N THR A 2 3.90 14.47 -11.99
CA THR A 2 2.79 13.61 -12.41
C THR A 2 3.35 12.50 -13.28
N ILE A 3 3.02 11.26 -12.96
CA ILE A 3 3.49 10.09 -13.70
C ILE A 3 2.30 9.19 -13.99
N ASN A 4 2.26 8.60 -15.18
CA ASN A 4 1.29 7.57 -15.53
C ASN A 4 1.62 6.26 -14.80
N HIS A 5 0.73 5.79 -13.92
CA HIS A 5 0.93 4.58 -13.11
C HIS A 5 1.03 3.29 -13.95
N CYS A 6 0.53 3.26 -15.19
CA CYS A 6 0.75 2.12 -16.09
C CYS A 6 2.21 2.01 -16.54
N MET A 7 2.98 3.09 -16.40
CA MET A 7 4.38 3.13 -16.79
C MET A 7 5.32 2.72 -15.67
N VAL A 8 5.01 2.94 -14.40
CA VAL A 8 5.95 2.64 -13.31
C VAL A 8 5.21 2.35 -12.01
N ASP A 9 5.83 1.53 -11.17
CA ASP A 9 5.50 1.46 -9.76
C ASP A 9 6.25 2.53 -8.94
N ALA A 10 6.04 2.55 -7.63
CA ALA A 10 6.70 3.51 -6.74
C ALA A 10 8.23 3.37 -6.70
N ILE A 11 8.76 2.14 -6.90
CA ILE A 11 10.20 1.88 -6.86
C ILE A 11 10.85 2.46 -8.11
N SER A 12 10.32 2.12 -9.29
CA SER A 12 10.77 2.61 -10.59
C SER A 12 10.64 4.14 -10.69
N ALA A 13 9.58 4.73 -10.13
CA ALA A 13 9.42 6.19 -10.05
C ALA A 13 10.51 6.85 -9.19
N LYS A 14 10.86 6.26 -8.04
CA LYS A 14 11.94 6.75 -7.18
C LYS A 14 13.29 6.64 -7.87
N GLU A 15 13.58 5.52 -8.51
CA GLU A 15 14.81 5.31 -9.28
C GLU A 15 14.93 6.34 -10.40
N PHE A 16 13.86 6.58 -11.16
CA PHE A 16 13.83 7.61 -12.19
C PHE A 16 14.18 9.00 -11.65
N VAL A 17 13.59 9.42 -10.51
CA VAL A 17 13.90 10.72 -9.90
C VAL A 17 15.36 10.81 -9.45
N ASN A 18 15.91 9.73 -8.88
CA ASN A 18 17.31 9.68 -8.48
C ASN A 18 18.24 9.75 -9.69
N SER A 19 17.99 8.97 -10.74
CA SER A 19 18.72 9.00 -12.00
C SER A 19 18.65 10.36 -12.70
N TRP A 20 17.49 11.02 -12.63
CA TRP A 20 17.35 12.39 -13.12
C TRP A 20 18.27 13.35 -12.35
N ALA A 21 18.32 13.24 -11.02
CA ALA A 21 19.20 14.06 -10.19
C ALA A 21 20.69 13.79 -10.45
N GLU A 22 21.09 12.53 -10.72
CA GLU A 22 22.45 12.17 -11.13
C GLU A 22 22.82 12.80 -12.47
N THR A 23 21.95 12.66 -13.46
CA THR A 23 22.13 13.23 -14.79
C THR A 23 22.25 14.77 -14.71
N ALA A 24 21.42 15.42 -13.90
CA ALA A 24 21.48 16.86 -13.68
C ALA A 24 22.80 17.33 -13.04
N ARG A 25 23.49 16.45 -12.29
CA ARG A 25 24.82 16.71 -11.72
C ARG A 25 25.98 16.27 -12.63
N GLY A 26 25.70 15.75 -13.82
CA GLY A 26 26.72 15.20 -14.72
C GLY A 26 27.36 13.90 -14.23
N ILE A 27 26.68 13.17 -13.35
CA ILE A 27 27.12 11.88 -12.82
C ILE A 27 26.49 10.77 -13.68
N SER A 28 27.23 9.69 -13.91
CA SER A 28 26.69 8.50 -14.56
C SER A 28 25.60 7.86 -13.71
N LEU A 29 24.63 7.20 -14.35
CA LEU A 29 23.53 6.54 -13.63
C LEU A 29 24.07 5.45 -12.72
N THR A 30 23.72 5.49 -11.43
CA THR A 30 24.11 4.43 -10.48
C THR A 30 23.43 3.10 -10.82
N ILE A 31 22.16 3.17 -11.24
CA ILE A 31 21.35 2.01 -11.63
C ILE A 31 20.80 2.28 -13.03
N PRO A 32 21.37 1.68 -14.09
CA PRO A 32 20.79 1.75 -15.42
C PRO A 32 19.42 1.07 -15.47
N PRO A 33 18.43 1.65 -16.16
CA PRO A 33 17.09 1.07 -16.22
C PRO A 33 17.06 -0.18 -17.09
N PHE A 34 16.29 -1.19 -16.68
CA PHE A 34 15.92 -2.33 -17.50
C PHE A 34 14.49 -2.17 -18.02
N LEU A 35 14.32 -2.11 -19.33
CA LEU A 35 13.05 -1.71 -19.95
C LEU A 35 12.23 -2.88 -20.52
N ASP A 36 12.79 -4.09 -20.56
CA ASP A 36 12.08 -5.25 -21.10
C ASP A 36 11.09 -5.83 -20.08
N ARG A 37 9.80 -5.51 -20.25
CA ARG A 37 8.72 -6.06 -19.41
C ARG A 37 8.26 -7.44 -19.83
N SER A 38 8.85 -8.03 -20.88
CA SER A 38 8.49 -9.38 -21.33
C SER A 38 8.73 -10.44 -20.24
N ILE A 39 9.63 -10.17 -19.29
CA ILE A 39 9.88 -11.01 -18.11
C ILE A 39 8.66 -11.19 -17.21
N LEU A 40 7.67 -10.28 -17.29
CA LEU A 40 6.41 -10.34 -16.54
C LEU A 40 5.28 -11.00 -17.33
N ARG A 41 5.53 -11.49 -18.55
CA ARG A 41 4.50 -12.21 -19.34
C ARG A 41 4.09 -13.49 -18.63
N SER A 42 2.80 -13.82 -18.74
CA SER A 42 2.28 -15.09 -18.25
C SER A 42 2.87 -16.27 -19.02
N ARG A 43 2.86 -17.45 -18.37
CA ARG A 43 3.18 -18.73 -19.01
C ARG A 43 2.22 -19.01 -20.19
N GLN A 44 2.67 -19.85 -21.11
CA GLN A 44 1.88 -20.33 -22.25
C GLN A 44 1.86 -21.87 -22.24
N PRO A 45 0.72 -22.52 -21.88
CA PRO A 45 -0.55 -21.91 -21.48
C PRO A 45 -0.48 -21.23 -20.10
N PRO A 46 -1.39 -20.28 -19.79
CA PRO A 46 -1.53 -19.73 -18.45
C PRO A 46 -1.86 -20.84 -17.44
N GLU A 47 -1.25 -20.78 -16.26
CA GLU A 47 -1.44 -21.77 -15.20
C GLU A 47 -1.71 -21.05 -13.87
N VAL A 48 -2.97 -21.00 -13.45
CA VAL A 48 -3.42 -20.38 -12.20
C VAL A 48 -3.47 -21.45 -11.10
N LYS A 49 -2.63 -21.30 -10.07
CA LYS A 49 -2.51 -22.29 -8.97
C LYS A 49 -3.28 -21.92 -7.71
N HIS A 50 -3.69 -20.67 -7.59
CA HIS A 50 -4.32 -20.12 -6.40
C HIS A 50 -5.53 -19.29 -6.79
N CYS A 51 -6.53 -19.26 -5.91
CA CYS A 51 -7.62 -18.32 -6.06
C CYS A 51 -7.09 -16.91 -5.77
N HIS A 52 -7.36 -15.98 -6.68
CA HIS A 52 -6.90 -14.60 -6.58
C HIS A 52 -8.03 -13.71 -6.04
N HIS A 53 -8.22 -13.72 -4.72
CA HIS A 53 -9.28 -12.96 -4.05
C HIS A 53 -9.11 -11.44 -4.20
N GLU A 54 -7.91 -10.97 -4.53
CA GLU A 54 -7.63 -9.56 -4.84
C GLU A 54 -8.39 -9.04 -6.06
N PHE A 55 -8.89 -9.93 -6.93
CA PHE A 55 -9.73 -9.58 -8.08
C PHE A 55 -11.21 -9.96 -7.90
N MET A 56 -11.61 -10.39 -6.69
CA MET A 56 -13.01 -10.68 -6.42
C MET A 56 -13.80 -9.40 -6.19
N ASP A 57 -15.01 -9.37 -6.74
CA ASP A 57 -15.99 -8.35 -6.40
C ASP A 57 -16.49 -8.57 -4.96
N ILE A 58 -16.36 -7.54 -4.13
CA ILE A 58 -16.81 -7.56 -2.73
C ILE A 58 -18.08 -6.72 -2.64
N GLU A 59 -19.14 -7.28 -2.09
CA GLU A 59 -20.41 -6.58 -1.88
C GLU A 59 -20.25 -5.46 -0.84
N ASP A 60 -20.71 -4.26 -1.17
CA ASP A 60 -20.61 -3.10 -0.28
C ASP A 60 -21.82 -2.99 0.68
N ILE A 61 -21.87 -3.86 1.68
CA ILE A 61 -22.98 -3.92 2.64
C ILE A 61 -23.04 -2.76 3.64
N SER A 62 -21.94 -2.02 3.81
CA SER A 62 -21.85 -0.81 4.66
C SER A 62 -22.00 0.50 3.88
N ASN A 63 -22.31 0.45 2.58
CA ASN A 63 -22.48 1.63 1.72
C ASN A 63 -21.28 2.58 1.74
N ILE A 64 -20.06 2.03 1.77
CA ILE A 64 -18.81 2.80 1.79
C ILE A 64 -18.67 3.61 0.49
N SER A 65 -19.07 3.04 -0.64
CA SER A 65 -19.04 3.69 -1.95
C SER A 65 -19.95 4.91 -1.99
N GLY A 66 -21.15 4.81 -1.39
CA GLY A 66 -22.06 5.95 -1.25
C GLY A 66 -21.45 7.07 -0.41
N LEU A 67 -20.82 6.74 0.72
CA LEU A 67 -20.13 7.72 1.56
C LEU A 67 -19.04 8.49 0.79
N TYR A 68 -18.30 7.81 -0.10
CA TYR A 68 -17.28 8.45 -0.93
C TYR A 68 -17.84 9.32 -2.06
N GLN A 69 -19.05 9.02 -2.55
CA GLN A 69 -19.70 9.80 -3.60
C GLN A 69 -20.38 11.05 -3.05
N GLU A 70 -21.00 10.95 -1.88
CA GLU A 70 -21.77 12.03 -1.25
C GLU A 70 -20.90 12.96 -0.40
N GLY A 71 -19.84 12.41 0.22
CA GLY A 71 -18.98 13.14 1.14
C GLY A 71 -17.85 13.91 0.46
N GLN A 72 -17.52 15.08 1.00
CA GLN A 72 -16.26 15.75 0.67
C GLN A 72 -15.10 14.97 1.28
N MET A 73 -14.16 14.54 0.45
CA MET A 73 -12.92 13.91 0.93
C MET A 73 -11.96 14.97 1.46
N LEU A 74 -11.64 14.88 2.75
CA LEU A 74 -10.62 15.70 3.40
C LEU A 74 -9.31 14.92 3.49
N TYR A 75 -8.20 15.61 3.25
CA TYR A 75 -6.86 15.03 3.27
C TYR A 75 -6.09 15.59 4.46
N GLU A 76 -5.78 14.74 5.42
CA GLU A 76 -5.07 15.09 6.65
C GLU A 76 -3.87 14.16 6.86
N SER A 77 -2.82 14.68 7.49
CA SER A 77 -1.62 13.92 7.83
C SER A 77 -1.52 13.72 9.34
N PHE A 78 -1.31 12.47 9.76
CA PHE A 78 -1.12 12.09 11.15
C PHE A 78 0.30 11.61 11.37
N HIS A 79 1.00 12.21 12.33
CA HIS A 79 2.36 11.82 12.68
C HIS A 79 2.34 10.67 13.68
N PHE A 80 3.18 9.65 13.45
CA PHE A 80 3.41 8.53 14.36
C PHE A 80 4.90 8.45 14.68
N ASP A 81 5.26 8.81 15.90
CA ASP A 81 6.64 8.71 16.39
C ASP A 81 6.98 7.30 16.87
N SER A 82 8.24 7.10 17.28
CA SER A 82 8.74 5.83 17.77
C SER A 82 8.06 5.37 19.07
N GLU A 83 7.64 6.28 19.94
CA GLU A 83 6.97 5.96 21.20
C GLU A 83 5.55 5.45 20.95
N MET A 84 4.79 6.14 20.09
CA MET A 84 3.46 5.72 19.65
C MET A 84 3.52 4.34 18.98
N LEU A 85 4.50 4.13 18.08
CA LEU A 85 4.68 2.82 17.44
C LEU A 85 5.04 1.73 18.46
N ALA A 86 5.90 2.02 19.45
CA ALA A 86 6.22 1.07 20.50
C ALA A 86 4.99 0.71 21.36
N ARG A 87 4.14 1.69 21.68
CA ARG A 87 2.87 1.47 22.39
C ARG A 87 1.90 0.63 21.57
N LEU A 88 1.75 0.92 20.28
CA LEU A 88 0.91 0.13 19.37
C LEU A 88 1.40 -1.32 19.29
N LYS A 89 2.72 -1.53 19.16
CA LYS A 89 3.32 -2.87 19.16
C LYS A 89 3.02 -3.61 20.45
N LYS A 90 3.23 -2.96 21.60
CA LYS A 90 2.94 -3.55 22.91
C LYS A 90 1.48 -4.00 22.98
N SER A 91 0.55 -3.12 22.61
CA SER A 91 -0.88 -3.43 22.61
C SER A 91 -1.25 -4.58 21.67
N ALA A 92 -0.63 -4.65 20.49
CA ALA A 92 -0.88 -5.75 19.55
C ALA A 92 -0.38 -7.12 20.05
N MET A 93 0.55 -7.15 21.01
CA MET A 93 1.15 -8.38 21.57
C MET A 93 0.62 -8.71 22.98
N GLU A 94 -0.34 -7.95 23.51
CA GLU A 94 -0.81 -8.08 24.90
C GLU A 94 -1.47 -9.43 25.21
N ASP A 95 -2.14 -10.05 24.24
CA ASP A 95 -2.82 -11.34 24.39
C ASP A 95 -1.91 -12.56 24.15
N GLY A 96 -0.66 -12.33 23.75
CA GLY A 96 0.33 -13.37 23.44
C GLY A 96 0.06 -14.16 22.15
N VAL A 97 -0.94 -13.80 21.34
CA VAL A 97 -1.25 -14.48 20.07
C VAL A 97 -0.14 -14.26 19.04
N ILE A 98 0.43 -13.06 19.02
CA ILE A 98 1.61 -12.73 18.20
C ILE A 98 2.80 -12.37 19.10
N SER A 99 3.98 -12.88 18.74
CA SER A 99 5.22 -12.64 19.49
C SER A 99 6.01 -11.44 19.01
N SER A 100 5.75 -10.95 17.79
CA SER A 100 6.42 -9.78 17.21
C SER A 100 5.63 -9.19 16.04
N CYS A 101 5.88 -7.92 15.73
CA CYS A 101 5.38 -7.27 14.53
C CYS A 101 6.30 -6.13 14.07
N THR A 102 6.27 -5.83 12.77
CA THR A 102 7.00 -4.69 12.20
C THR A 102 6.24 -3.38 12.44
N ASN A 103 6.93 -2.23 12.33
CA ASN A 103 6.26 -0.91 12.40
C ASN A 103 5.18 -0.79 11.32
N PHE A 104 5.47 -1.29 10.11
CA PHE A 104 4.53 -1.28 9.00
C PHE A 104 3.26 -2.08 9.32
N THR A 105 3.42 -3.33 9.77
CA THR A 105 2.28 -4.21 10.04
C THR A 105 1.40 -3.65 11.16
N VAL A 106 1.99 -3.18 12.26
CA VAL A 106 1.19 -2.66 13.39
C VAL A 106 0.46 -1.38 13.02
N LEU A 107 1.09 -0.49 12.24
CA LEU A 107 0.47 0.75 11.81
C LEU A 107 -0.65 0.49 10.79
N ALA A 108 -0.41 -0.40 9.81
CA ALA A 108 -1.43 -0.80 8.85
C ALA A 108 -2.67 -1.41 9.53
N ALA A 109 -2.46 -2.31 10.50
CA ALA A 109 -3.54 -2.90 11.28
C ALA A 109 -4.29 -1.85 12.12
N PHE A 110 -3.57 -0.92 12.74
CA PHE A 110 -4.17 0.18 13.49
C PHE A 110 -5.04 1.07 12.60
N VAL A 111 -4.51 1.51 11.45
CA VAL A 111 -5.23 2.36 10.49
C VAL A 111 -6.46 1.64 9.95
N TRP A 112 -6.35 0.34 9.63
CA TRP A 112 -7.49 -0.45 9.19
C TRP A 112 -8.58 -0.48 10.27
N ARG A 113 -8.24 -0.81 11.51
CA ARG A 113 -9.19 -0.81 12.63
C ARG A 113 -9.81 0.57 12.87
N ALA A 114 -9.02 1.63 12.80
CA ALA A 114 -9.49 3.00 12.98
C ALA A 114 -10.46 3.40 11.86
N ARG A 115 -10.12 3.11 10.60
CA ARG A 115 -10.99 3.36 9.44
C ARG A 115 -12.30 2.59 9.56
N SER A 116 -12.25 1.30 9.89
CA SER A 116 -13.46 0.48 10.03
C SER A 116 -14.40 1.01 11.10
N LYS A 117 -13.85 1.48 12.23
CA LYS A 117 -14.64 2.14 13.28
C LYS A 117 -15.20 3.49 12.82
N ALA A 118 -14.38 4.33 12.20
CA ALA A 118 -14.80 5.66 11.73
C ALA A 118 -15.92 5.59 10.69
N LEU A 119 -15.92 4.54 9.85
CA LEU A 119 -16.95 4.30 8.85
C LEU A 119 -18.13 3.47 9.36
N ASN A 120 -18.16 3.08 10.65
CA ASN A 120 -19.16 2.18 11.21
C ASN A 120 -19.39 0.92 10.34
N MET A 121 -18.30 0.31 9.85
CA MET A 121 -18.37 -0.87 8.98
C MET A 121 -19.12 -2.00 9.70
N LYS A 122 -20.10 -2.59 9.01
CA LYS A 122 -20.83 -3.76 9.49
C LYS A 122 -19.89 -4.98 9.52
N PRO A 123 -20.17 -5.97 10.39
CA PRO A 123 -19.51 -7.27 10.29
C PRO A 123 -19.67 -7.84 8.88
N HIS A 124 -18.61 -8.46 8.35
CA HIS A 124 -18.56 -9.05 7.00
C HIS A 124 -18.61 -8.06 5.83
N GLN A 125 -18.34 -6.79 6.09
CA GLN A 125 -17.97 -5.84 5.04
C GLN A 125 -16.57 -6.11 4.50
#